data_AF-A0A3S5DDR3-F1
#
_entry.id   AF-A0A3S5DDR3-F1
#
_cell.length_a   1.000
_cell.length_b   1.000
_cell.length_c   1.000
_cell.angle_alpha   90.00
_cell.angle_beta   90.00
_cell.angle_gamma   90.00
#
_symmetry.space_group_name_H-M   'P 1'
#
loop_
_entity.id
_entity.type
_entity.pdbx_description
1 polymer ?
#
loop_
_entity_poly.entity_id
_entity_poly.type
_entity_poly.pdbx_seq_one_letter_code
_entity_poly.pdbx_strand_id
1 'polypeptide(L)'
;MAIACAVIGMIVVTFLNLTASSVPEALQVTAVKVLVPAANLLVNIVMPVIFWLAAIDAGKKSGFWATVFGGAAQLIMGNAVPGLVLGILIGKGVEESGWNHVTKVMMVAIVLLFVLSGFFRGFDMKMIESFNMTVPNWLELIHNSLSGK
;
A
#
# COMPACT_ATOMS: atom_id res chain seq x y z
N MET A 1 -14.94 10.99 19.25
CA MET A 1 -14.71 10.60 17.83
C MET A 1 -14.40 9.11 17.69
N ALA A 2 -13.38 8.54 18.36
CA ALA A 2 -13.05 7.11 18.24
C ALA A 2 -14.20 6.14 18.60
N ILE A 3 -14.93 6.40 19.69
CA ILE A 3 -16.06 5.55 20.13
C ILE A 3 -17.24 5.63 19.15
N ALA A 4 -17.50 6.81 18.56
CA ALA A 4 -18.55 6.97 17.56
C ALA A 4 -18.22 6.21 16.26
N CYS A 5 -16.96 6.25 15.80
CA CYS A 5 -16.51 5.45 14.66
C CYS A 5 -16.56 3.95 14.93
N ALA A 6 -16.26 3.51 16.17
CA ALA A 6 -16.32 2.10 16.55
C ALA A 6 -17.77 1.56 16.55
N VAL A 7 -18.72 2.33 17.08
CA VAL A 7 -20.14 1.96 17.10
C VAL A 7 -20.72 1.93 15.68
N ILE A 8 -20.43 2.95 14.86
CA ILE A 8 -20.87 2.97 13.46
C ILE A 8 -20.25 1.80 12.68
N GLY A 9 -18.96 1.52 12.87
CA GLY A 9 -18.28 0.39 12.24
C GLY A 9 -18.92 -0.95 12.62
N MET A 10 -19.25 -1.17 13.90
CA MET A 10 -19.94 -2.39 14.36
C MET A 10 -21.31 -2.57 13.71
N ILE A 11 -22.09 -1.50 13.60
CA ILE A 11 -23.43 -1.53 13.01
C ILE A 11 -23.34 -1.81 11.49
N VAL A 12 -22.41 -1.16 10.80
CA VAL A 12 -22.23 -1.36 9.35
C VAL A 12 -21.69 -2.76 9.05
N VAL A 13 -20.73 -3.27 9.82
CA VAL A 13 -20.19 -4.62 9.62
C VAL A 13 -21.24 -5.69 9.89
N THR A 14 -22.06 -5.53 10.94
CA THR A 14 -23.15 -6.48 11.20
C THR A 14 -24.23 -6.41 10.11
N PHE A 15 -24.58 -5.23 9.62
CA PHE A 15 -25.50 -5.06 8.50
C PHE A 15 -24.99 -5.67 7.18
N LEU A 16 -23.72 -5.43 6.85
CA LEU A 16 -23.08 -6.00 5.66
C LEU A 16 -22.99 -7.53 5.75
N ASN A 17 -22.68 -8.08 6.94
CA ASN A 17 -22.65 -9.53 7.15
C ASN A 17 -24.04 -10.18 7.04
N LEU A 18 -25.08 -9.54 7.58
CA LEU A 18 -26.46 -10.02 7.44
C LEU A 18 -26.90 -10.01 5.97
N THR A 19 -26.59 -8.93 5.25
CA THR A 19 -26.90 -8.81 3.81
C THR A 19 -26.13 -9.85 3.00
N ALA A 20 -24.85 -10.06 3.28
CA ALA A 20 -24.01 -11.07 2.61
C ALA A 20 -24.51 -12.50 2.88
N SER A 21 -25.01 -12.79 4.10
CA SER A 21 -25.56 -14.11 4.45
C SER A 21 -26.91 -14.41 3.78
N SER A 22 -27.63 -13.37 3.33
CA SER A 22 -28.92 -13.50 2.64
C SER A 22 -28.79 -13.67 1.12
N VAL A 23 -27.58 -13.64 0.57
CA VAL A 23 -27.33 -13.80 -0.86
C VAL A 23 -27.45 -15.28 -1.24
N PRO A 24 -28.31 -15.67 -2.21
CA PRO A 24 -28.45 -17.05 -2.68
C PRO A 24 -27.13 -17.66 -3.20
N GLU A 25 -26.88 -18.94 -2.93
CA GLU A 25 -25.65 -19.67 -3.35
C GLU A 25 -25.36 -19.54 -4.86
N ALA A 26 -26.39 -19.46 -5.70
CA ALA A 26 -26.24 -19.31 -7.15
C ALA A 26 -25.61 -17.96 -7.57
N LEU A 27 -25.83 -16.88 -6.80
CA LEU A 27 -25.19 -15.57 -7.01
C LEU A 27 -23.81 -15.48 -6.36
N GLN A 28 -23.57 -16.26 -5.31
CA GLN A 28 -22.28 -16.33 -4.63
C GLN A 28 -21.20 -16.93 -5.54
N VAL A 29 -21.55 -17.91 -6.39
CA VAL A 29 -20.60 -18.49 -7.35
C VAL A 29 -20.16 -17.46 -8.40
N THR A 30 -21.07 -16.66 -8.95
CA THR A 30 -20.73 -15.56 -9.86
C THR A 30 -20.01 -14.41 -9.16
N ALA A 31 -20.42 -14.07 -7.93
CA ALA A 31 -19.75 -13.03 -7.14
C ALA A 31 -18.30 -13.41 -6.79
N VAL A 32 -18.07 -14.64 -6.33
CA VAL A 32 -16.74 -15.11 -5.91
C VAL A 32 -15.86 -15.46 -7.11
N LYS A 33 -16.42 -16.01 -8.20
CA LYS A 33 -15.59 -16.42 -9.35
C LYS A 33 -15.37 -15.32 -10.40
N VAL A 34 -16.21 -14.29 -10.44
CA VAL A 34 -16.09 -13.22 -11.44
C VAL A 34 -15.80 -11.88 -10.79
N LEU A 35 -16.63 -11.45 -9.83
CA LEU A 35 -16.51 -10.14 -9.20
C LEU A 35 -15.25 -10.01 -8.32
N VAL A 36 -14.92 -11.02 -7.52
CA VAL A 36 -13.73 -10.97 -6.65
C VAL A 36 -12.42 -10.96 -7.45
N PRO A 37 -12.21 -11.82 -8.48
CA PRO A 37 -11.03 -11.74 -9.33
C PRO A 37 -10.99 -10.44 -10.14
N ALA A 38 -12.13 -9.97 -10.66
CA ALA A 38 -12.20 -8.70 -11.38
C ALA A 38 -11.81 -7.52 -10.47
N ALA A 39 -12.28 -7.50 -9.22
CA ALA A 39 -11.90 -6.48 -8.24
C ALA A 39 -10.41 -6.55 -7.90
N ASN A 40 -9.83 -7.74 -7.75
CA ASN A 40 -8.39 -7.90 -7.52
C ASN A 40 -7.55 -7.41 -8.71
N LEU A 41 -7.96 -7.72 -9.94
CA LEU A 41 -7.29 -7.20 -11.14
C LEU A 41 -7.41 -5.68 -11.22
N LEU A 42 -8.57 -5.13 -10.86
CA LEU A 42 -8.78 -3.69 -10.84
C LEU A 42 -7.84 -3.01 -9.83
N VAL A 43 -7.80 -3.50 -8.59
CA VAL A 43 -7.02 -2.87 -7.51
C VAL A 43 -5.52 -3.09 -7.68
N ASN A 44 -5.07 -4.26 -8.12
CA ASN A 44 -3.66 -4.60 -8.16
C ASN A 44 -2.99 -4.33 -9.51
N ILE A 45 -3.76 -4.16 -10.59
CA ILE A 45 -3.21 -3.92 -11.94
C ILE A 45 -3.71 -2.60 -12.50
N VAL A 46 -5.03 -2.47 -12.66
CA VAL A 46 -5.61 -1.32 -13.38
C VAL A 46 -5.35 -0.01 -12.63
N MET A 47 -5.55 0.00 -11.31
CA MET A 47 -5.37 1.19 -10.48
C MET A 47 -3.91 1.68 -10.48
N PRO A 48 -2.88 0.83 -10.22
CA PRO A 48 -1.49 1.24 -10.41
C PRO A 48 -1.18 1.85 -11.76
N VAL A 49 -1.68 1.27 -12.85
CA VAL A 49 -1.41 1.77 -14.21
C VAL A 49 -2.03 3.15 -14.40
N ILE A 50 -3.27 3.36 -13.95
CA ILE A 50 -3.94 4.67 -14.07
C ILE A 50 -3.19 5.74 -13.25
N PHE A 51 -2.82 5.43 -12.00
CA PHE A 51 -2.07 6.37 -11.17
C PHE A 51 -0.68 6.67 -11.74
N TRP A 52 -0.03 5.69 -12.34
CA TRP A 52 1.26 5.89 -12.99
C TRP A 52 1.14 6.77 -14.25
N LEU A 53 0.13 6.53 -15.09
CA LEU A 53 -0.17 7.38 -16.24
C LEU A 53 -0.52 8.81 -15.82
N ALA A 54 -1.35 8.96 -14.78
CA ALA A 54 -1.69 10.26 -14.21
C ALA A 54 -0.45 10.99 -13.69
N ALA A 55 0.52 10.26 -13.11
CA ALA A 55 1.77 10.85 -12.66
C ALA A 55 2.64 11.38 -13.80
N ILE A 56 2.68 10.66 -14.92
CA ILE A 56 3.42 11.06 -16.13
C ILE A 56 2.77 12.29 -16.77
N ASP A 57 1.45 12.31 -16.84
CA ASP A 57 0.69 13.45 -17.37
C ASP A 57 0.80 14.70 -16.46
N ALA A 58 0.90 14.48 -15.14
CA ALA A 58 1.07 15.53 -14.15
C ALA A 58 2.39 16.31 -14.25
N GLY A 59 3.43 15.79 -14.91
CA GLY A 59 4.72 16.47 -15.10
C GLY A 59 5.92 15.53 -15.08
N LYS A 60 7.07 16.00 -15.58
CA LYS A 60 8.31 15.17 -15.69
C LYS A 60 8.85 14.76 -14.31
N LYS A 61 8.77 15.66 -13.32
CA LYS A 61 9.27 15.40 -11.96
C LYS A 61 8.27 14.52 -11.18
N SER A 62 6.98 14.75 -11.36
CA SER A 62 5.90 13.86 -10.89
C SER A 62 6.04 12.43 -11.40
N GLY A 63 6.15 12.24 -12.71
CA GLY A 63 6.28 10.90 -13.31
C GLY A 63 7.52 10.15 -12.84
N PHE A 64 8.67 10.83 -12.71
CA PHE A 64 9.91 10.22 -12.22
C PHE A 64 9.77 9.72 -10.78
N TRP A 65 9.35 10.59 -9.84
CA TRP A 65 9.22 10.21 -8.43
C TRP A 65 8.12 9.19 -8.19
N ALA A 66 7.00 9.28 -8.92
CA ALA A 66 5.94 8.27 -8.88
C ALA A 66 6.43 6.90 -9.35
N THR A 67 7.23 6.83 -10.42
CA THR A 67 7.77 5.54 -10.89
C THR A 67 8.70 4.90 -9.86
N VAL A 68 9.59 5.70 -9.26
CA VAL A 68 10.55 5.21 -8.26
C VAL A 68 9.83 4.72 -7.01
N PHE A 69 8.96 5.54 -6.41
CA PHE A 69 8.23 5.16 -5.20
C PHE A 69 7.14 4.12 -5.45
N GLY A 70 6.51 4.12 -6.62
CA GLY A 70 5.55 3.10 -7.05
C GLY A 70 6.21 1.73 -7.21
N GLY A 71 7.39 1.68 -7.85
CA GLY A 71 8.18 0.45 -7.96
C GLY A 71 8.63 -0.06 -6.59
N ALA A 72 9.14 0.82 -5.72
CA ALA A 72 9.50 0.45 -4.35
C ALA A 72 8.31 -0.06 -3.54
N ALA A 73 7.13 0.57 -3.67
CA ALA A 73 5.91 0.12 -3.01
C ALA A 73 5.41 -1.22 -3.54
N GLN A 74 5.53 -1.51 -4.83
CA GLN A 74 5.20 -2.82 -5.38
C GLN A 74 6.06 -3.91 -4.73
N LEU A 75 7.36 -3.65 -4.55
CA LEU A 75 8.30 -4.60 -3.95
C LEU A 75 8.06 -4.79 -2.44
N ILE A 76 7.82 -3.71 -1.71
CA ILE A 76 7.69 -3.75 -0.25
C ILE A 76 6.28 -4.16 0.19
N MET A 77 5.25 -3.66 -0.50
CA MET A 77 3.85 -3.76 -0.09
C MET A 77 3.01 -4.70 -0.96
N GLY A 78 3.54 -5.17 -2.10
CA GLY A 78 2.79 -5.97 -3.08
C GLY A 78 1.76 -5.16 -3.89
N ASN A 79 1.67 -3.84 -3.66
CA ASN A 79 0.79 -2.92 -4.35
C ASN A 79 1.45 -1.55 -4.51
N ALA A 80 1.55 -1.08 -5.76
CA ALA A 80 2.16 0.18 -6.13
C ALA A 80 1.30 1.43 -5.82
N VAL A 81 -0.02 1.30 -5.63
CA VAL A 81 -0.95 2.43 -5.45
C VAL A 81 -0.49 3.43 -4.38
N PRO A 82 -0.21 3.02 -3.12
CA PRO A 82 0.23 3.98 -2.10
C PRO A 82 1.56 4.67 -2.45
N GLY A 83 2.50 3.96 -3.08
CA GLY A 83 3.78 4.53 -3.48
C GLY A 83 3.68 5.51 -4.64
N LEU A 84 2.81 5.21 -5.62
CA LEU A 84 2.53 6.11 -6.74
C LEU A 84 1.92 7.43 -6.24
N VAL A 85 0.94 7.37 -5.33
CA VAL A 85 0.31 8.57 -4.76
C VAL A 85 1.32 9.43 -4.01
N LEU A 86 2.16 8.82 -3.15
CA LEU A 86 3.21 9.55 -2.44
C LEU A 86 4.24 10.17 -3.40
N GLY A 87 4.61 9.46 -4.46
CA GLY A 87 5.53 9.96 -5.47
C GLY A 87 4.96 11.11 -6.31
N ILE A 88 3.65 11.10 -6.62
CA ILE A 88 2.96 12.23 -7.26
C ILE A 88 3.00 13.45 -6.35
N LEU A 89 2.67 13.29 -5.07
CA LEU A 89 2.65 14.40 -4.10
C LEU A 89 4.03 15.06 -3.97
N ILE A 90 5.09 14.26 -3.85
CA ILE A 90 6.46 14.77 -3.86
C ILE A 90 6.79 15.45 -5.18
N GLY A 91 6.54 14.78 -6.31
CA GLY A 91 7.01 15.28 -7.59
C GLY A 91 6.30 16.56 -8.01
N LYS A 92 4.99 16.68 -7.75
CA LYS A 92 4.25 17.95 -7.85
C LYS A 92 4.75 18.99 -6.85
N GLY A 93 4.97 18.59 -5.58
CA GLY A 93 5.48 19.50 -4.55
C GLY A 93 6.85 20.09 -4.90
N VAL A 94 7.74 19.30 -5.50
CA VAL A 94 9.07 19.73 -5.97
C VAL A 94 8.96 20.57 -7.25
N GLU A 95 7.99 20.32 -8.11
CA GLU A 95 7.79 21.06 -9.36
C GLU A 95 7.17 22.44 -9.14
N GLU A 96 6.19 22.56 -8.22
CA GLU A 96 5.52 23.84 -7.92
C GLU A 96 6.26 24.68 -6.87
N SER A 97 6.76 24.06 -5.79
CA SER A 97 7.41 24.79 -4.68
C SER A 97 8.93 24.84 -4.82
N GLY A 98 9.52 24.02 -5.68
CA GLY A 98 10.97 23.82 -5.71
C GLY A 98 11.48 23.01 -4.50
N TRP A 99 12.81 22.98 -4.35
CA TRP A 99 13.47 22.35 -3.21
C TRP A 99 13.48 23.27 -1.98
N ASN A 100 12.32 23.39 -1.35
CA ASN A 100 12.17 24.10 -0.09
C ASN A 100 12.33 23.14 1.11
N HIS A 101 12.52 23.71 2.31
CA HIS A 101 12.63 22.92 3.54
C HIS A 101 11.46 21.92 3.70
N VAL A 102 10.24 22.31 3.30
CA VAL A 102 9.04 21.48 3.39
C VAL A 102 9.13 20.25 2.47
N THR A 103 9.49 20.39 1.19
CA THR A 103 9.59 19.26 0.26
C THR A 103 10.73 18.32 0.66
N LYS A 104 11.83 18.88 1.20
CA LYS A 104 12.95 18.10 1.74
C LYS A 104 12.56 17.27 2.96
N VAL A 105 11.85 17.87 3.92
CA VAL A 105 11.33 17.16 5.10
C VAL A 105 10.33 16.08 4.70
N MET A 106 9.44 16.37 3.75
CA MET A 106 8.46 15.40 3.25
C MET A 106 9.12 14.21 2.57
N MET A 107 10.16 14.45 1.77
CA MET A 107 10.96 13.38 1.15
C MET A 107 11.65 12.51 2.19
N VAL A 108 12.30 13.12 3.20
CA VAL A 108 12.93 12.38 4.29
C VAL A 108 11.90 11.55 5.05
N ALA A 109 10.74 12.12 5.37
CA ALA A 109 9.66 11.42 6.06
C ALA A 109 9.15 10.22 5.26
N ILE A 110 8.94 10.37 3.95
CA ILE A 110 8.47 9.28 3.08
C ILE A 110 9.52 8.18 2.97
N VAL A 111 10.80 8.53 2.77
CA VAL A 111 11.89 7.54 2.76
C VAL A 111 11.96 6.79 4.09
N LEU A 112 11.88 7.49 5.21
CA LEU A 112 11.90 6.90 6.56
C LEU A 112 10.68 5.98 6.77
N LEU A 113 9.51 6.39 6.28
CA LEU A 113 8.28 5.58 6.31
C LEU A 113 8.43 4.32 5.45
N PHE A 114 9.03 4.40 4.26
CA PHE A 114 9.31 3.24 3.41
C PHE A 114 10.31 2.27 4.05
N VAL A 115 11.37 2.78 4.68
CA VAL A 115 12.36 1.98 5.40
C VAL A 115 11.71 1.28 6.59
N LEU A 116 10.98 2.02 7.43
CA LEU A 116 10.25 1.44 8.55
C LEU A 116 9.20 0.44 8.06
N SER A 117 8.42 0.78 7.04
CA SER A 117 7.41 -0.14 6.51
C SER A 117 8.02 -1.40 5.91
N GLY A 118 9.22 -1.32 5.30
CA GLY A 118 9.98 -2.48 4.86
C GLY A 118 10.42 -3.35 6.04
N PHE A 119 10.97 -2.72 7.07
CA PHE A 119 11.39 -3.37 8.30
C PHE A 119 10.22 -4.06 9.03
N PHE A 120 9.04 -3.42 9.11
CA PHE A 120 7.84 -3.98 9.76
C PHE A 120 7.10 -5.04 8.93
N ARG A 121 7.20 -5.01 7.59
CA ARG A 121 6.59 -6.04 6.70
C ARG A 121 7.46 -7.27 6.50
N GLY A 122 8.65 -7.32 7.09
CA GLY A 122 9.60 -8.43 6.91
C GLY A 122 10.22 -8.44 5.51
N PHE A 123 10.32 -7.27 4.86
CA PHE A 123 11.04 -7.14 3.59
C PHE A 123 12.51 -7.56 3.75
N ASP A 124 13.12 -7.25 4.90
CA ASP A 124 14.48 -7.69 5.23
C ASP A 124 14.58 -9.22 5.40
N MET A 125 13.56 -9.86 5.99
CA MET A 125 13.49 -11.33 6.13
C MET A 125 13.36 -12.00 4.77
N LYS A 126 12.47 -11.51 3.89
CA LYS A 126 12.26 -12.03 2.53
C LYS A 126 13.46 -11.77 1.61
N MET A 127 14.16 -10.67 1.79
CA MET A 127 15.36 -10.36 1.02
C MET A 127 16.53 -11.27 1.45
N ILE A 128 16.73 -11.49 2.76
CA ILE A 128 17.73 -12.44 3.30
C ILE A 128 17.40 -13.89 2.89
N GLU A 129 16.13 -14.28 2.92
CA GLU A 129 15.65 -15.59 2.47
C GLU A 129 15.82 -15.77 0.94
N SER A 130 15.62 -14.71 0.14
CA SER A 130 15.92 -14.71 -1.31
C SER A 130 17.42 -14.83 -1.62
N PHE A 131 18.30 -14.49 -0.67
CA PHE A 131 19.76 -14.70 -0.77
C PHE A 131 20.21 -16.07 -0.24
N ASN A 132 19.29 -16.98 0.08
CA ASN A 132 19.57 -18.37 0.47
C ASN A 132 20.47 -18.50 1.72
N MET A 133 20.52 -17.47 2.57
CA MET A 133 21.25 -17.49 3.85
C MET A 133 20.25 -17.54 5.01
N THR A 134 20.53 -18.43 5.97
CA THR A 134 19.73 -18.63 7.18
C THR A 134 19.53 -17.30 7.91
N VAL A 135 18.27 -16.91 8.06
CA VAL A 135 17.87 -15.71 8.79
C VAL A 135 18.34 -15.84 10.25
N PRO A 136 19.18 -14.93 10.77
CA PRO A 136 19.69 -15.03 12.13
C PRO A 136 18.61 -14.76 13.17
N ASN A 137 18.48 -15.64 14.18
CA ASN A 137 17.47 -15.65 15.25
C ASN A 137 17.27 -14.30 15.99
N TRP A 138 18.28 -13.42 16.02
CA TRP A 138 18.17 -12.08 16.62
C TRP A 138 17.22 -11.15 15.85
N LEU A 139 17.14 -11.31 14.53
CA LEU A 139 16.26 -10.51 13.66
C LEU A 139 14.81 -10.98 13.78
N GLU A 140 14.60 -12.29 13.97
CA GLU A 140 13.30 -12.91 14.23
C GLU A 140 12.73 -12.51 15.59
N LEU A 141 13.56 -12.45 16.64
CA LEU A 141 13.15 -12.01 17.99
C LEU A 141 12.73 -10.53 18.04
N ILE A 142 13.43 -9.64 17.34
CA ILE A 142 13.06 -8.22 17.24
C ILE A 142 11.76 -8.07 16.44
N HIS A 143 11.60 -8.86 15.38
CA HIS A 143 10.38 -8.83 14.56
C HIS A 143 9.16 -9.38 15.32
N ASN A 144 9.31 -10.44 16.12
CA ASN A 144 8.22 -10.98 16.93
C ASN A 144 7.82 -10.03 18.08
N SER A 145 8.81 -9.41 18.75
CA SER A 145 8.54 -8.46 19.84
C SER A 145 7.85 -7.17 19.36
N LEU A 146 8.01 -6.80 18.08
CA LEU A 146 7.51 -5.55 17.53
C LEU A 146 6.26 -5.74 16.62
N SER A 147 6.09 -6.92 16.04
CA SER A 147 4.93 -7.31 15.22
C SER A 147 3.75 -7.83 16.08
N GLY A 148 3.97 -8.08 17.38
CA GLY A 148 2.90 -8.33 18.34
C GLY A 148 2.04 -9.54 18.00
N LYS A 149 2.68 -10.65 17.60
CA LYS A 149 2.07 -11.98 17.61
C LYS A 149 2.56 -12.77 18.81
#